data_AF-A0A851ZBL6-F1
#
_entry.id   AF-A0A851ZBL6-F1
#
_cell.length_a   1.000
_cell.length_b   1.000
_cell.length_c   1.000
_cell.angle_alpha   90.00
_cell.angle_beta   90.00
_cell.angle_gamma   90.00
#
_symmetry.space_group_name_H-M   'P 1'
#
loop_
_entity.id
_entity.type
_entity.pdbx_description
1 polymer ?
#
loop_
_entity_poly.entity_id
_entity_poly.type
_entity_poly.pdbx_seq_one_letter_code
_entity_poly.pdbx_strand_id
1 'polypeptide(L)'
;FQLGYYRVYLPALAADWLQGPYLYKLYQHYRFLEGQIAILYVCGFASAVLFGSVAPSLVDRLGRKKSCLLCTLTYSACCLVKLSRDYLVLAAGRVLGGLSTALLFSAFEAWYVHEHVERHDFPAEWIAVTFSRVAFWNNFLAVGAGAAAEFLAQGLGLGPVAPFMVSIPLLVLSGLFALRNWEENHGQKRAFSRTCGDGLRCLLSDRRVLLLGTIQALFESVISIFIFLWTPVLDPHGAPLGVVFAGFMASSALGSSLYRLALSKRYHLQPV
;
A
#
# COMPACT_ATOMS: atom_id res chain seq x y z
N PHE A 1 9.73 -4.10 -20.71
CA PHE A 1 9.47 -3.15 -19.63
C PHE A 1 8.36 -3.62 -18.68
N GLN A 2 7.15 -4.00 -19.14
CA GLN A 2 6.03 -4.44 -18.27
C GLN A 2 6.37 -5.58 -17.30
N LEU A 3 7.00 -6.67 -17.79
CA LEU A 3 7.46 -7.76 -16.93
C LEU A 3 8.53 -7.32 -15.92
N GLY A 4 9.37 -6.35 -16.30
CA GLY A 4 10.36 -5.74 -15.41
C GLY A 4 9.69 -4.94 -14.29
N TYR A 5 8.63 -4.20 -14.62
CA TYR A 5 7.81 -3.49 -13.64
C TYR A 5 7.09 -4.45 -12.68
N TYR A 6 6.47 -5.52 -13.20
CA TYR A 6 5.81 -6.52 -12.36
C TYR A 6 6.77 -7.22 -11.39
N ARG A 7 7.98 -7.56 -11.85
CA ARG A 7 9.00 -8.22 -11.00
C ARG A 7 9.46 -7.35 -9.82
N VAL A 8 9.35 -6.03 -9.92
CA VAL A 8 9.74 -5.10 -8.85
C VAL A 8 8.53 -4.77 -7.97
N TYR A 9 7.36 -4.50 -8.58
CA TYR A 9 6.20 -4.01 -7.85
C TYR A 9 5.46 -5.13 -7.08
N LEU A 10 5.29 -6.31 -7.67
CA LEU A 10 4.54 -7.41 -7.04
C LEU A 10 5.17 -7.90 -5.72
N PRO A 11 6.50 -8.08 -5.59
CA PRO A 11 7.10 -8.44 -4.30
C PRO A 11 6.94 -7.36 -3.23
N ALA A 12 6.97 -6.08 -3.63
CA ALA A 12 6.76 -4.98 -2.69
C ALA A 12 5.31 -4.93 -2.18
N LEU A 13 4.33 -5.14 -3.08
CA LEU A 13 2.93 -5.29 -2.69
C LEU A 13 2.70 -6.52 -1.81
N ALA A 14 3.32 -7.66 -2.13
CA ALA A 14 3.22 -8.86 -1.31
C ALA A 14 3.75 -8.63 0.12
N ALA A 15 4.85 -7.89 0.26
CA ALA A 15 5.41 -7.51 1.56
C ALA A 15 4.51 -6.54 2.34
N ASP A 16 3.76 -5.66 1.68
CA ASP A 16 2.78 -4.79 2.33
C ASP A 16 1.59 -5.60 2.88
N TRP A 17 1.04 -6.48 2.05
CA TRP A 17 -0.11 -7.32 2.44
C TRP A 17 0.22 -8.33 3.55
N LEU A 18 1.45 -8.84 3.60
CA LEU A 18 1.86 -9.83 4.60
C LEU A 18 1.84 -9.25 6.03
N GLN A 19 1.97 -7.93 6.16
CA GLN A 19 2.04 -7.23 7.44
C GLN A 19 0.67 -6.89 8.03
N GLY A 20 -0.34 -6.72 7.17
CA GLY A 20 -1.69 -6.28 7.54
C GLY A 20 -2.35 -7.09 8.67
N PRO A 21 -2.41 -8.44 8.59
CA PRO A 21 -3.21 -9.24 9.52
C PRO A 21 -2.70 -9.26 10.96
N TYR A 22 -1.37 -9.10 11.16
CA TYR A 22 -0.72 -9.32 12.46
C TYR A 22 -0.32 -8.04 13.18
N LEU A 23 -0.58 -6.85 12.61
CA LEU A 23 -0.14 -5.58 13.18
C LEU A 23 -0.75 -5.32 14.57
N TYR A 24 -2.07 -5.51 14.72
CA TYR A 24 -2.74 -5.35 16.01
C TYR A 24 -2.26 -6.40 17.02
N LYS A 25 -2.22 -7.67 16.61
CA LYS A 25 -1.79 -8.80 17.45
C LYS A 25 -0.34 -8.66 17.93
N LEU A 26 0.54 -8.07 17.12
CA LEU A 26 1.91 -7.76 17.52
C LEU A 26 1.94 -6.78 18.70
N TYR A 27 1.17 -5.69 18.64
CA TYR A 27 1.13 -4.72 19.72
C TYR A 27 0.48 -5.27 21.00
N GLN A 28 -0.56 -6.09 20.84
CA GLN A 28 -1.19 -6.79 21.96
C GLN A 28 -0.22 -7.81 22.59
N HIS A 29 0.62 -8.49 21.79
CA HIS A 29 1.66 -9.38 22.29
C HIS A 29 2.72 -8.65 23.13
N TYR A 30 3.02 -7.39 22.81
CA TYR A 30 3.87 -6.51 23.63
C TYR A 30 3.16 -5.92 24.86
N ARG A 31 1.93 -6.35 25.17
CA ARG A 31 1.13 -5.93 26.33
C ARG A 31 0.77 -4.45 26.34
N PHE A 32 0.68 -3.81 25.18
CA PHE A 32 0.16 -2.45 25.08
C PHE A 32 -1.35 -2.39 25.32
N LEU A 33 -1.80 -1.28 25.90
CA LEU A 33 -3.22 -0.98 26.09
C LEU A 33 -3.88 -0.67 24.75
N GLU A 34 -5.17 -0.99 24.60
CA GLU A 34 -5.92 -0.71 23.36
C GLU A 34 -5.85 0.76 22.93
N GLY A 35 -5.88 1.70 23.90
CA GLY A 35 -5.72 3.13 23.64
C GLY A 35 -4.34 3.51 23.10
N GLN A 36 -3.27 2.84 23.53
CA GLN A 36 -1.91 3.05 23.00
C GLN A 36 -1.80 2.49 21.57
N ILE A 37 -2.43 1.34 21.32
CA ILE A 37 -2.50 0.76 19.97
C ILE A 37 -3.26 1.71 19.04
N ALA A 38 -4.38 2.28 19.49
CA ALA A 38 -5.15 3.26 18.72
C ALA A 38 -4.30 4.48 18.32
N ILE A 39 -3.49 5.02 19.26
CA ILE A 39 -2.59 6.15 18.97
C ILE A 39 -1.55 5.77 17.90
N LEU A 40 -0.97 4.57 17.96
CA LEU A 40 -0.05 4.08 16.92
C LEU A 40 -0.74 3.95 15.55
N TYR A 41 -2.00 3.54 15.52
CA TYR A 41 -2.80 3.51 14.29
C TYR A 41 -3.06 4.90 13.73
N VAL A 42 -3.52 5.83 14.57
CA VAL A 42 -3.76 7.22 14.19
C VAL A 42 -2.46 7.88 13.69
N CYS A 43 -1.33 7.64 14.36
CA CYS A 43 -0.02 8.13 13.94
C CYS A 43 0.37 7.60 12.54
N GLY A 44 0.09 6.32 12.28
CA GLY A 44 0.27 5.70 10.98
C GLY A 44 -0.59 6.33 9.88
N PHE A 45 -1.90 6.49 10.12
CA PHE A 45 -2.79 7.11 9.15
C PHE A 45 -2.46 8.59 8.92
N ALA A 46 -2.16 9.35 9.99
CA ALA A 46 -1.78 10.74 9.89
C ALA A 46 -0.48 10.92 9.09
N SER A 47 0.53 10.07 9.34
CA SER A 47 1.77 10.10 8.56
C SER A 47 1.55 9.72 7.10
N ALA A 48 0.68 8.75 6.79
CA ALA A 48 0.33 8.40 5.41
C ALA A 48 -0.33 9.57 4.66
N VAL A 49 -1.22 10.34 5.32
CA VAL A 49 -1.85 11.54 4.72
C VAL A 49 -0.81 12.63 4.45
N LEU A 50 0.06 12.91 5.43
CA LEU A 50 1.12 13.92 5.29
C LEU A 50 2.10 13.55 4.17
N PHE A 51 2.60 12.32 4.20
CA PHE A 51 3.57 11.87 3.21
C PHE A 51 2.95 11.56 1.85
N GLY A 52 1.66 11.27 1.76
CA GLY A 52 0.95 11.11 0.49
C GLY A 52 1.00 12.37 -0.37
N SER A 53 0.92 13.55 0.25
CA SER A 53 1.05 14.83 -0.47
C SER A 53 2.51 15.14 -0.84
N VAL A 54 3.46 14.74 0.00
CA VAL A 54 4.90 15.04 -0.17
C VAL A 54 5.58 14.07 -1.13
N ALA A 55 5.17 12.80 -1.14
CA ALA A 55 5.81 11.71 -1.87
C ALA A 55 5.96 11.99 -3.38
N PRO A 56 4.94 12.47 -4.12
CA PRO A 56 5.11 12.79 -5.55
C PRO A 56 6.23 13.82 -5.80
N SER A 57 6.30 14.87 -4.99
CA SER A 57 7.35 15.88 -5.12
C SER A 57 8.74 15.36 -4.75
N LEU A 58 8.80 14.44 -3.78
CA LEU A 58 10.02 13.79 -3.35
C LEU A 58 10.55 12.86 -4.46
N VAL A 59 9.64 12.13 -5.13
CA VAL A 59 9.92 11.27 -6.29
C VAL A 59 10.50 12.06 -7.45
N ASP A 60 9.91 13.22 -7.78
CA ASP A 60 10.41 14.05 -8.87
C ASP A 60 11.80 14.66 -8.56
N ARG A 61 12.10 14.96 -7.28
CA ARG A 61 13.39 15.55 -6.86
C ARG A 61 14.51 14.52 -6.72
N LEU A 62 14.26 13.41 -6.03
CA LEU A 62 15.27 12.38 -5.75
C LEU A 62 15.56 11.53 -6.99
N GLY A 63 14.60 11.41 -7.91
CA GLY A 63 14.65 10.45 -9.01
C GLY A 63 13.86 9.20 -8.67
N ARG A 64 13.19 8.65 -9.68
CA ARG A 64 12.17 7.60 -9.49
C ARG A 64 12.77 6.27 -9.04
N LYS A 65 13.97 5.94 -9.51
CA LYS A 65 14.68 4.72 -9.09
C LYS A 65 15.13 4.87 -7.64
N LYS A 66 15.81 5.97 -7.30
CA LYS A 66 16.24 6.25 -5.91
C LYS A 66 15.07 6.28 -4.93
N SER A 67 13.92 6.84 -5.31
CA SER A 67 12.73 6.84 -4.45
C SER A 67 12.14 5.45 -4.22
N CYS A 68 12.20 4.55 -5.21
CA CYS A 68 11.80 3.15 -5.02
C CYS A 68 12.77 2.40 -4.10
N LEU A 69 14.07 2.69 -4.19
CA LEU A 69 15.06 2.13 -3.25
C LEU A 69 14.84 2.67 -1.85
N LEU A 70 14.62 3.98 -1.71
CA LEU A 70 14.28 4.61 -0.44
C LEU A 70 13.02 3.98 0.15
N CYS A 71 12.00 3.71 -0.66
CA CYS A 71 10.81 2.97 -0.26
C CYS A 71 11.17 1.60 0.33
N THR A 72 11.91 0.76 -0.41
CA THR A 72 12.26 -0.59 0.08
C THR A 72 13.12 -0.56 1.34
N LEU A 73 14.04 0.41 1.46
CA LEU A 73 14.89 0.59 2.64
C LEU A 73 14.10 1.05 3.86
N THR A 74 13.28 2.09 3.71
CA THR A 74 12.44 2.61 4.79
C THR A 74 11.38 1.61 5.23
N TYR A 75 10.84 0.81 4.31
CA TYR A 75 9.88 -0.25 4.65
C TYR A 75 10.55 -1.43 5.35
N SER A 76 11.76 -1.81 4.94
CA SER A 76 12.57 -2.81 5.66
C SER A 76 12.93 -2.32 7.07
N ALA A 77 13.32 -1.05 7.21
CA ALA A 77 13.59 -0.43 8.51
C ALA A 77 12.33 -0.40 9.39
N CYS A 78 11.15 -0.08 8.84
CA CYS A 78 9.87 -0.17 9.54
C CYS A 78 9.60 -1.59 10.06
N CYS A 79 9.87 -2.61 9.24
CA CYS A 79 9.74 -4.02 9.67
C CYS A 79 10.73 -4.38 10.78
N LEU A 80 11.96 -3.87 10.75
CA LEU A 80 12.97 -4.10 11.79
C LEU A 80 12.61 -3.38 13.11
N VAL A 81 12.09 -2.17 13.01
CA VAL A 81 11.62 -1.39 14.16
C VAL A 81 10.52 -2.12 14.92
N LYS A 82 9.69 -2.92 14.24
CA LYS A 82 8.65 -3.76 14.84
C LYS A 82 9.18 -4.89 15.74
N LEU A 83 10.49 -5.20 15.73
CA LEU A 83 11.08 -6.10 16.74
C LEU A 83 11.28 -5.41 18.10
N SER A 84 11.37 -4.08 18.12
CA SER A 84 11.57 -3.34 19.36
C SER A 84 10.28 -3.32 20.18
N ARG A 85 10.44 -3.39 21.51
CA ARG A 85 9.36 -3.27 22.48
C ARG A 85 9.13 -1.81 22.92
N ASP A 86 9.97 -0.89 22.48
CA ASP A 86 9.88 0.51 22.88
C ASP A 86 8.76 1.23 22.11
N TYR A 87 7.84 1.84 22.85
CA TYR A 87 6.67 2.51 22.29
C TYR A 87 7.04 3.65 21.31
N LEU A 88 8.03 4.48 21.66
CA LEU A 88 8.48 5.58 20.80
C LEU A 88 9.15 5.09 19.52
N VAL A 89 9.89 3.98 19.60
CA VAL A 89 10.53 3.34 18.45
C VAL A 89 9.44 2.81 17.52
N LEU A 90 8.41 2.16 18.05
CA LEU A 90 7.24 1.72 17.27
C LEU A 90 6.47 2.88 16.63
N ALA A 91 6.31 4.00 17.35
CA ALA A 91 5.68 5.21 16.81
C ALA A 91 6.49 5.80 15.66
N ALA A 92 7.82 5.91 15.81
CA ALA A 92 8.71 6.31 14.72
C ALA A 92 8.63 5.34 13.52
N GLY A 93 8.52 4.04 13.80
CA GLY A 93 8.25 3.01 12.80
C GLY A 93 6.95 3.25 12.02
N ARG A 94 5.88 3.70 12.69
CA ARG A 94 4.61 4.03 12.02
C ARG A 94 4.74 5.23 11.10
N VAL A 95 5.50 6.25 11.50
CA VAL A 95 5.81 7.41 10.67
C VAL A 95 6.61 7.01 9.43
N LEU A 96 7.64 6.18 9.61
CA LEU A 96 8.42 5.62 8.49
C LEU A 96 7.57 4.73 7.58
N GLY A 97 6.64 3.96 8.16
CA GLY A 97 5.63 3.18 7.46
C GLY A 97 4.74 4.03 6.56
N GLY A 98 4.25 5.17 7.05
CA GLY A 98 3.48 6.12 6.26
C GLY A 98 4.26 6.67 5.05
N LEU A 99 5.53 7.03 5.26
CA LEU A 99 6.41 7.51 4.18
C LEU A 99 6.63 6.44 3.10
N SER A 100 6.93 5.23 3.52
CA SER A 100 7.21 4.10 2.63
C SER A 100 5.97 3.67 1.84
N THR A 101 4.80 3.56 2.47
CA THR A 101 3.55 3.28 1.74
C THR A 101 3.23 4.39 0.72
N ALA A 102 3.43 5.66 1.08
CA ALA A 102 3.25 6.76 0.15
C ALA A 102 4.20 6.68 -1.06
N LEU A 103 5.46 6.31 -0.83
CA LEU A 103 6.44 6.08 -1.89
C LEU A 103 6.14 4.82 -2.72
N LEU A 104 5.59 3.77 -2.11
CA LEU A 104 5.27 2.51 -2.80
C LEU A 104 4.25 2.74 -3.92
N PHE A 105 3.16 3.46 -3.63
CA PHE A 105 2.14 3.74 -4.64
C PHE A 105 2.57 4.87 -5.59
N SER A 106 3.26 5.91 -5.08
CA SER A 106 3.63 7.05 -5.94
C SER A 106 4.83 6.78 -6.85
N ALA A 107 5.94 6.25 -6.31
CA ALA A 107 7.21 6.17 -7.02
C ALA A 107 7.19 5.09 -8.11
N PHE A 108 6.57 3.95 -7.83
CA PHE A 108 6.50 2.81 -8.75
C PHE A 108 5.60 3.13 -9.94
N GLU A 109 4.44 3.74 -9.70
CA GLU A 109 3.54 4.19 -10.76
C GLU A 109 4.19 5.28 -11.61
N ALA A 110 4.82 6.29 -10.98
CA ALA A 110 5.50 7.36 -11.69
C ALA A 110 6.66 6.86 -12.59
N TRP A 111 7.40 5.84 -12.15
CA TRP A 111 8.43 5.22 -12.99
C TRP A 111 7.82 4.55 -14.22
N TYR A 112 6.76 3.76 -14.04
CA TYR A 112 6.11 3.05 -15.13
C TYR A 112 5.49 4.00 -16.17
N VAL A 113 4.79 5.05 -15.72
CA VAL A 113 4.12 6.01 -16.61
C VAL A 113 5.12 6.70 -17.53
N HIS A 114 6.29 7.10 -17.01
CA HIS A 114 7.31 7.75 -17.84
C HIS A 114 8.03 6.80 -18.76
N GLU A 115 8.36 5.59 -18.33
CA GLU A 115 8.95 4.60 -19.24
C GLU A 115 7.99 4.30 -20.41
N HIS A 116 6.69 4.26 -20.14
CA HIS A 116 5.64 4.01 -21.14
C HIS A 116 5.43 5.20 -22.10
N VAL A 117 5.38 6.43 -21.57
CA VAL A 117 5.08 7.65 -22.34
C VAL A 117 6.32 8.28 -22.95
N GLU A 118 7.38 8.52 -22.19
CA GLU A 118 8.53 9.30 -22.66
C GLU A 118 9.55 8.46 -23.42
N ARG A 119 9.78 7.21 -23.01
CA ARG A 119 10.80 6.35 -23.66
C ARG A 119 10.27 5.57 -24.85
N HIS A 120 9.04 5.10 -24.76
CA HIS A 120 8.46 4.22 -25.76
C HIS A 120 7.30 4.83 -26.56
N ASP A 121 6.83 6.02 -26.17
CA ASP A 121 5.76 6.78 -26.86
C ASP A 121 4.51 5.92 -27.17
N PHE A 122 4.12 5.08 -26.21
CA PHE A 122 2.97 4.20 -26.36
C PHE A 122 1.65 4.90 -25.98
N PRO A 123 0.50 4.44 -26.52
CA PRO A 123 -0.80 4.99 -26.16
C PRO A 123 -1.06 4.93 -24.66
N ALA A 124 -1.59 6.03 -24.09
CA ALA A 124 -1.93 6.13 -22.68
C ALA A 124 -2.99 5.11 -22.24
N GLU A 125 -3.83 4.63 -23.15
CA GLU A 125 -4.85 3.61 -22.89
C GLU A 125 -4.25 2.30 -22.37
N TRP A 126 -3.04 1.95 -22.80
CA TRP A 126 -2.37 0.70 -22.39
C TRP A 126 -1.85 0.76 -20.94
N ILE A 127 -1.72 1.96 -20.36
CA ILE A 127 -1.37 2.14 -18.95
C ILE A 127 -2.50 1.58 -18.06
N ALA A 128 -3.75 1.93 -18.39
CA ALA A 128 -4.92 1.43 -17.66
C ALA A 128 -5.04 -0.10 -17.72
N VAL A 129 -4.74 -0.70 -18.88
CA VAL A 129 -4.69 -2.17 -19.04
C VAL A 129 -3.63 -2.78 -18.12
N THR A 130 -2.46 -2.16 -18.04
CA THR A 130 -1.35 -2.64 -17.20
C THR A 130 -1.71 -2.56 -15.71
N PHE A 131 -2.25 -1.42 -15.25
CA PHE A 131 -2.68 -1.26 -13.86
C PHE A 131 -3.84 -2.17 -13.50
N SER A 132 -4.78 -2.42 -14.41
CA SER A 132 -5.86 -3.38 -14.16
C SER A 132 -5.34 -4.82 -13.99
N ARG A 133 -4.28 -5.19 -14.72
CA ARG A 133 -3.58 -6.47 -14.56
C ARG A 133 -2.81 -6.52 -13.23
N VAL A 134 -2.17 -5.43 -12.81
CA VAL A 134 -1.55 -5.35 -11.48
C VAL A 134 -2.60 -5.49 -10.38
N ALA A 135 -3.72 -4.77 -10.47
CA ALA A 135 -4.80 -4.85 -9.49
C ALA A 135 -5.36 -6.28 -9.39
N PHE A 136 -5.46 -7.01 -10.51
CA PHE A 136 -5.83 -8.41 -10.50
C PHE A 136 -4.82 -9.28 -9.73
N TRP A 137 -3.52 -9.15 -10.03
CA TRP A 137 -2.47 -9.86 -9.29
C TRP A 137 -2.40 -9.46 -7.82
N ASN A 138 -2.62 -8.18 -7.50
CA ASN A 138 -2.62 -7.65 -6.15
C ASN A 138 -3.68 -8.33 -5.27
N ASN A 139 -4.89 -8.53 -5.80
CA ASN A 139 -5.93 -9.26 -5.09
C ASN A 139 -5.52 -10.70 -4.75
N PHE A 140 -4.89 -11.39 -5.71
CA PHE A 140 -4.40 -12.76 -5.48
C PHE A 140 -3.25 -12.80 -4.47
N LEU A 141 -2.31 -11.85 -4.58
CA LEU A 141 -1.21 -11.68 -3.62
C LEU A 141 -1.73 -11.39 -2.22
N ALA A 142 -2.78 -10.59 -2.06
CA ALA A 142 -3.34 -10.27 -0.76
C ALA A 142 -3.97 -11.49 -0.08
N VAL A 143 -4.73 -12.30 -0.83
CA VAL A 143 -5.28 -13.57 -0.33
C VAL A 143 -4.16 -14.54 0.04
N GLY A 144 -3.16 -14.68 -0.84
CA GLY A 144 -1.98 -15.52 -0.59
C GLY A 144 -1.15 -15.05 0.60
N ALA A 145 -1.00 -13.74 0.79
CA ALA A 145 -0.29 -13.15 1.92
C ALA A 145 -1.01 -13.41 3.25
N GLY A 146 -2.35 -13.36 3.28
CA GLY A 146 -3.12 -13.75 4.46
C GLY A 146 -2.88 -15.21 4.86
N ALA A 147 -2.95 -16.13 3.90
CA ALA A 147 -2.68 -17.55 4.12
C ALA A 147 -1.22 -17.82 4.53
N ALA A 148 -0.26 -17.14 3.90
CA ALA A 148 1.15 -17.25 4.24
C ALA A 148 1.44 -16.70 5.64
N ALA A 149 0.84 -15.56 6.01
CA ALA A 149 0.99 -14.99 7.35
C ALA A 149 0.47 -15.95 8.42
N GLU A 150 -0.68 -16.60 8.17
CA GLU A 150 -1.24 -17.61 9.06
C GLU A 150 -0.30 -18.82 9.23
N PHE A 151 0.16 -19.37 8.11
CA PHE A 151 1.07 -20.51 8.10
C PHE A 151 2.38 -20.21 8.84
N LEU A 152 2.93 -19.02 8.66
CA LEU A 152 4.16 -18.59 9.32
C LEU A 152 3.96 -18.37 10.83
N ALA A 153 2.89 -17.68 11.23
CA ALA A 153 2.69 -17.31 12.62
C ALA A 153 2.16 -18.46 13.47
N GLN A 154 1.17 -19.21 12.99
CA GLN A 154 0.54 -20.32 13.71
C GLN A 154 1.11 -21.68 13.30
N GLY A 155 1.22 -21.93 11.99
CA GLY A 155 1.68 -23.24 11.49
C GLY A 155 3.12 -23.58 11.88
N LEU A 156 4.03 -22.61 11.76
CA LEU A 156 5.44 -22.77 12.16
C LEU A 156 5.72 -22.29 13.60
N GLY A 157 4.73 -21.72 14.29
CA GLY A 157 4.89 -21.22 15.66
C GLY A 157 5.92 -20.08 15.82
N LEU A 158 6.29 -19.39 14.74
CA LEU A 158 7.30 -18.32 14.74
C LEU A 158 6.79 -17.01 15.38
N GLY A 159 5.55 -17.00 15.84
CA GLY A 159 4.92 -15.87 16.53
C GLY A 159 4.48 -14.74 15.59
N PRO A 160 3.89 -13.67 16.16
CA PRO A 160 3.30 -12.57 15.37
C PRO A 160 4.34 -11.70 14.65
N VAL A 161 5.63 -11.86 14.98
CA VAL A 161 6.74 -11.12 14.35
C VAL A 161 7.13 -11.72 13.00
N ALA A 162 6.84 -13.01 12.77
CA ALA A 162 7.31 -13.75 11.60
C ALA A 162 6.87 -13.16 10.23
N PRO A 163 5.59 -12.73 10.04
CA PRO A 163 5.17 -12.12 8.77
C PRO A 163 5.93 -10.83 8.45
N PHE A 164 6.31 -10.05 9.46
CA PHE A 164 7.13 -8.85 9.28
C PHE A 164 8.56 -9.19 8.86
N MET A 165 9.12 -10.28 9.37
CA MET A 165 10.47 -10.73 8.99
C MET A 165 10.54 -11.31 7.59
N VAL A 166 9.50 -12.03 7.16
CA VAL A 166 9.39 -12.53 5.77
C VAL A 166 9.13 -11.40 4.78
N SER A 167 8.61 -10.26 5.22
CA SER A 167 8.44 -9.07 4.37
C SER A 167 9.79 -8.46 3.95
N ILE A 168 10.82 -8.50 4.81
CA ILE A 168 12.14 -7.93 4.53
C ILE A 168 12.82 -8.54 3.29
N PRO A 169 12.99 -9.87 3.14
CA PRO A 169 13.61 -10.44 1.96
C PRO A 169 12.82 -10.13 0.68
N LEU A 170 11.49 -10.07 0.74
CA LEU A 170 10.66 -9.66 -0.40
C LEU A 170 10.94 -8.22 -0.84
N LEU A 171 11.14 -7.31 0.13
CA LEU A 171 11.49 -5.91 -0.13
C LEU A 171 12.92 -5.76 -0.66
N VAL A 172 13.86 -6.53 -0.12
CA VAL A 172 15.25 -6.55 -0.61
C VAL A 172 15.30 -7.08 -2.04
N LEU A 173 14.52 -8.12 -2.37
CA LEU A 173 14.39 -8.63 -3.73
C LEU A 173 13.81 -7.57 -4.67
N SER A 174 12.75 -6.87 -4.26
CA SER A 174 12.19 -5.74 -5.03
C SER A 174 13.25 -4.66 -5.27
N GLY A 175 13.97 -4.23 -4.23
CA GLY A 175 15.03 -3.24 -4.33
C GLY A 175 16.19 -3.68 -5.24
N LEU A 176 16.59 -4.95 -5.18
CA LEU A 176 17.64 -5.50 -6.05
C LEU A 176 17.20 -5.55 -7.52
N PHE A 177 15.94 -5.92 -7.78
CA PHE A 177 15.39 -5.88 -9.13
C PHE A 177 15.25 -4.45 -9.65
N ALA A 178 14.86 -3.48 -8.82
CA ALA A 178 14.86 -2.06 -9.17
C ALA A 178 16.28 -1.58 -9.51
N LEU A 179 17.29 -1.98 -8.73
CA LEU A 179 18.69 -1.61 -8.98
C LEU A 179 19.20 -2.10 -10.33
N ARG A 180 18.89 -3.36 -10.68
CA ARG A 180 19.41 -4.02 -11.88
C ARG A 180 18.63 -3.66 -13.14
N ASN A 181 17.31 -3.56 -13.05
CA ASN A 181 16.45 -3.48 -14.23
C ASN A 181 15.99 -2.06 -14.55
N TRP A 182 16.07 -1.11 -13.61
CA TRP A 182 15.57 0.25 -13.83
C TRP A 182 16.71 1.23 -14.05
N GLU A 183 16.52 2.13 -15.00
CA GLU A 183 17.37 3.29 -15.22
C GLU A 183 16.85 4.48 -14.39
N GLU A 184 17.76 5.42 -14.07
CA GLU A 184 17.40 6.59 -13.27
C GLU A 184 16.66 7.60 -14.15
N ASN A 185 15.37 7.76 -13.89
CA ASN A 185 14.51 8.72 -14.57
C ASN A 185 14.16 9.84 -13.59
N HIS A 186 14.48 11.09 -13.96
CA HIS A 186 14.12 12.28 -13.19
C HIS A 186 12.86 12.93 -13.78
N GLY A 187 11.87 13.20 -12.93
CA GLY A 187 10.72 14.02 -13.31
C GLY A 187 11.10 15.50 -13.46
N GLN A 188 10.17 16.30 -13.97
CA GLN A 188 10.31 17.76 -13.97
C GLN A 188 10.43 18.26 -12.53
N LYS A 189 11.48 19.03 -12.24
CA LYS A 189 11.70 19.64 -10.92
C LYS A 189 10.70 20.77 -10.67
N ARG A 190 9.46 20.44 -10.27
CA ARG A 190 8.47 21.43 -9.83
C ARG A 190 8.63 21.71 -8.33
N ALA A 191 8.37 22.95 -7.94
CA ALA A 191 8.41 23.36 -6.54
C ALA A 191 7.22 22.72 -5.79
N PHE A 192 7.49 22.01 -4.69
CA PHE A 192 6.48 21.34 -3.87
C PHE A 192 5.31 22.27 -3.49
N SER A 193 5.62 23.51 -3.09
CA SER A 193 4.62 24.52 -2.72
C SER A 193 3.67 24.86 -3.87
N ARG A 194 4.17 24.89 -5.12
CA ARG A 194 3.33 25.14 -6.30
C ARG A 194 2.47 23.93 -6.64
N THR A 195 3.04 22.73 -6.67
CA THR A 195 2.26 21.50 -6.96
C THR A 195 1.17 21.25 -5.92
N CYS A 196 1.48 21.43 -4.63
CA CYS A 196 0.51 21.30 -3.55
C CYS A 196 -0.55 22.40 -3.62
N GLY A 197 -0.13 23.65 -3.89
CA GLY A 197 -1.04 24.79 -4.05
C GLY A 197 -1.99 24.63 -5.23
N ASP A 198 -1.51 24.18 -6.38
CA ASP A 198 -2.31 23.95 -7.58
C ASP A 198 -3.29 22.78 -7.39
N GLY A 199 -2.84 21.69 -6.74
CA GLY A 199 -3.70 20.55 -6.41
C GLY A 199 -4.81 20.92 -5.43
N LEU A 200 -4.46 21.64 -4.35
CA LEU A 200 -5.44 22.11 -3.37
C LEU A 200 -6.41 23.12 -4.00
N ARG A 201 -5.90 24.02 -4.85
CA ARG A 201 -6.73 24.96 -5.59
C ARG A 201 -7.69 24.25 -6.52
N CYS A 202 -7.25 23.24 -7.26
CA CYS A 202 -8.10 22.43 -8.13
C CYS A 202 -9.21 21.73 -7.32
N LEU A 203 -8.84 21.12 -6.20
CA LEU A 203 -9.77 20.41 -5.31
C LEU A 203 -10.82 21.34 -4.70
N LEU A 204 -10.45 22.58 -4.37
CA LEU A 204 -11.37 23.58 -3.82
C LEU A 204 -12.17 24.35 -4.89
N SER A 205 -11.66 24.44 -6.12
CA SER A 205 -12.31 25.20 -7.20
C SER A 205 -13.47 24.43 -7.82
N ASP A 206 -13.37 23.10 -7.92
CA ASP A 206 -14.42 22.27 -8.51
C ASP A 206 -15.25 21.56 -7.42
N ARG A 207 -16.52 21.94 -7.30
CA ARG A 207 -17.47 21.32 -6.36
C ARG A 207 -17.64 19.82 -6.59
N ARG A 208 -17.52 19.33 -7.84
CA ARG A 208 -17.66 17.90 -8.14
C ARG A 208 -16.47 17.12 -7.59
N VAL A 209 -15.26 17.65 -7.75
CA VAL A 209 -14.04 17.05 -7.22
C VAL A 209 -14.08 17.05 -5.69
N LEU A 210 -14.51 18.15 -5.07
CA LEU A 210 -14.67 18.22 -3.61
C LEU A 210 -15.68 17.19 -3.09
N LEU A 211 -16.83 17.04 -3.77
CA LEU A 211 -17.87 16.08 -3.39
C LEU A 211 -17.35 14.63 -3.50
N LEU A 212 -16.71 14.28 -4.62
CA LEU A 212 -16.09 12.97 -4.81
C LEU A 212 -15.00 12.69 -3.78
N GLY A 213 -14.14 13.67 -3.50
CA GLY A 213 -13.11 13.57 -2.46
C GLY A 213 -13.69 13.38 -1.06
N THR A 214 -14.80 14.05 -0.74
CA THR A 214 -15.49 13.91 0.55
C THR A 214 -16.12 12.52 0.70
N ILE A 215 -16.79 12.02 -0.34
CA ILE A 215 -17.36 10.67 -0.35
C ILE A 215 -16.26 9.62 -0.17
N GLN A 216 -15.14 9.75 -0.90
CA GLN A 216 -13.99 8.87 -0.77
C GLN A 216 -13.40 8.91 0.65
N ALA A 217 -13.25 10.10 1.24
CA ALA A 217 -12.72 10.24 2.60
C ALA A 217 -13.64 9.61 3.66
N LEU A 218 -14.96 9.77 3.52
CA LEU A 218 -15.93 9.13 4.41
C LEU A 218 -15.88 7.60 4.29
N PHE A 219 -15.80 7.08 3.07
CA PHE A 219 -15.67 5.65 2.83
C PHE A 219 -14.36 5.08 3.41
N GLU A 220 -13.23 5.72 3.14
CA GLU A 220 -11.91 5.30 3.64
C GLU A 220 -11.84 5.35 5.17
N SER A 221 -12.53 6.32 5.79
CA SER A 221 -12.66 6.42 7.25
C SER A 221 -13.39 5.19 7.84
N VAL A 222 -14.51 4.78 7.25
CA VAL A 222 -15.24 3.58 7.68
C VAL A 222 -14.38 2.33 7.53
N ILE A 223 -13.66 2.18 6.40
CA ILE A 223 -12.74 1.06 6.18
C ILE A 223 -11.60 1.07 7.20
N SER A 224 -11.02 2.23 7.51
CA SER A 224 -9.94 2.37 8.49
C SER A 224 -10.39 1.98 9.89
N ILE A 225 -11.61 2.38 10.29
CA ILE A 225 -12.22 1.97 11.57
C ILE A 225 -12.44 0.46 11.58
N PHE A 226 -12.96 -0.12 10.50
CA PHE A 226 -13.14 -1.56 10.37
C PHE A 226 -11.82 -2.31 10.54
N ILE A 227 -10.75 -1.90 9.85
CA ILE A 227 -9.41 -2.50 9.92
C ILE A 227 -8.81 -2.43 11.32
N PHE A 228 -9.17 -1.42 12.12
CA PHE A 228 -8.75 -1.33 13.51
C PHE A 228 -9.53 -2.28 14.44
N LEU A 229 -10.86 -2.41 14.24
CA LEU A 229 -11.75 -3.11 15.16
C LEU A 229 -11.88 -4.61 14.91
N TRP A 230 -11.70 -5.11 13.69
CA TRP A 230 -11.95 -6.53 13.40
C TRP A 230 -11.02 -7.47 14.19
N THR A 231 -9.76 -7.08 14.41
CA THR A 231 -8.80 -7.91 15.16
C THR A 231 -9.17 -8.06 16.64
N PRO A 232 -9.37 -6.99 17.43
CA PRO A 232 -9.76 -7.14 18.84
C PRO A 232 -11.12 -7.82 19.03
N VAL A 233 -12.04 -7.69 18.08
CA VAL A 233 -13.33 -8.38 18.14
C VAL A 233 -13.20 -9.89 17.96
N LEU A 234 -12.23 -10.35 17.15
CA LEU A 234 -12.06 -11.77 16.83
C LEU A 234 -11.00 -12.50 17.66
N ASP A 235 -10.05 -11.77 18.24
CA ASP A 235 -8.99 -12.35 19.07
C ASP A 235 -9.53 -13.15 20.28
N PRO A 236 -10.60 -12.71 21.00
CA PRO A 236 -11.20 -13.49 22.09
C PRO A 236 -11.77 -14.86 21.65
N HIS A 237 -12.08 -15.02 20.37
CA HIS A 237 -12.63 -16.24 19.80
C HIS A 237 -11.56 -17.18 19.24
N GLY A 238 -10.26 -16.82 19.33
CA GLY A 238 -9.16 -17.63 18.84
C GLY A 238 -9.14 -17.84 17.33
N ALA A 239 -9.78 -16.94 16.58
CA ALA A 239 -9.90 -17.10 15.13
C ALA A 239 -8.53 -16.95 14.42
N PRO A 240 -8.24 -17.76 13.40
CA PRO A 240 -7.03 -17.61 12.58
C PRO A 240 -7.07 -16.31 11.78
N LEU A 241 -6.40 -15.27 12.29
CA LEU A 241 -6.47 -13.90 11.76
C LEU A 241 -6.07 -13.81 10.29
N GLY A 242 -5.07 -14.59 9.85
CA GLY A 242 -4.63 -14.60 8.45
C GLY A 242 -5.67 -15.24 7.52
N VAL A 243 -6.42 -16.24 7.97
CA VAL A 243 -7.52 -16.84 7.20
C VAL A 243 -8.71 -15.88 7.09
N VAL A 244 -9.06 -15.20 8.20
CA VAL A 244 -10.12 -14.19 8.18
C VAL A 244 -9.74 -13.05 7.23
N PHE A 245 -8.50 -12.56 7.31
CA PHE A 245 -8.00 -11.54 6.40
C PHE A 245 -8.03 -12.01 4.93
N ALA A 246 -7.57 -13.24 4.65
CA ALA A 246 -7.66 -13.82 3.31
C ALA A 246 -9.11 -13.90 2.81
N GLY A 247 -10.07 -14.20 3.70
CA GLY A 247 -11.51 -14.16 3.41
C GLY A 247 -12.00 -12.77 3.01
N PHE A 248 -11.61 -11.71 3.71
CA PHE A 248 -11.93 -10.33 3.35
C PHE A 248 -11.31 -9.91 2.01
N MET A 249 -10.06 -10.30 1.75
CA MET A 249 -9.43 -10.00 0.46
C MET A 249 -10.05 -10.80 -0.69
N ALA A 250 -10.48 -12.04 -0.43
CA ALA A 250 -11.18 -12.87 -1.42
C ALA A 250 -12.57 -12.30 -1.75
N SER A 251 -13.33 -11.85 -0.75
CA SER A 251 -14.63 -11.21 -1.00
C SER A 251 -14.48 -9.89 -1.75
N SER A 252 -13.47 -9.09 -1.44
CA SER A 252 -13.12 -7.87 -2.20
C SER A 252 -12.76 -8.18 -3.67
N ALA A 253 -11.99 -9.25 -3.90
CA ALA A 253 -11.62 -9.72 -5.24
C ALA A 253 -12.84 -10.20 -6.04
N LEU A 254 -13.75 -10.93 -5.39
CA LEU A 254 -15.02 -11.37 -5.97
C LEU A 254 -15.91 -10.18 -6.32
N GLY A 255 -16.06 -9.21 -5.42
CA GLY A 255 -16.82 -7.97 -5.68
C GLY A 255 -16.27 -7.19 -6.87
N SER A 256 -14.95 -7.06 -6.96
CA SER A 256 -14.26 -6.43 -8.11
C SER A 256 -14.48 -7.20 -9.42
N SER A 257 -14.64 -8.51 -9.36
CA SER A 257 -14.89 -9.36 -10.55
C SER A 257 -16.34 -9.28 -10.98
N LEU A 258 -17.29 -9.32 -10.04
CA LEU A 258 -18.72 -9.12 -10.28
C LEU A 258 -19.00 -7.74 -10.87
N TYR A 259 -18.37 -6.69 -10.34
CA TYR A 259 -18.49 -5.34 -10.88
C TYR A 259 -17.97 -5.24 -12.32
N ARG A 260 -16.82 -5.87 -12.61
CA ARG A 260 -16.31 -5.95 -13.99
C ARG A 260 -17.24 -6.71 -14.93
N LEU A 261 -17.83 -7.80 -14.46
CA LEU A 261 -18.83 -8.55 -15.24
C LEU A 261 -20.08 -7.72 -15.52
N ALA A 262 -20.60 -7.01 -14.51
CA ALA A 262 -21.75 -6.13 -14.64
C ALA A 262 -21.52 -5.00 -15.65
N LEU A 263 -20.30 -4.45 -15.70
CA LEU A 263 -19.91 -3.43 -16.67
C LEU A 263 -19.52 -3.98 -18.06
N SER A 264 -19.23 -5.27 -18.19
CA SER A 264 -18.74 -5.87 -19.45
C SER A 264 -19.85 -6.01 -20.49
N LYS A 265 -20.12 -4.95 -21.26
CA LYS A 265 -20.80 -4.86 -22.59
C LYS A 265 -22.09 -5.67 -22.89
N ARG A 266 -22.63 -6.49 -21.98
CA ARG A 266 -23.94 -7.16 -22.12
C ARG A 266 -25.09 -6.34 -21.52
N TYR A 267 -24.81 -5.22 -20.85
CA TYR A 267 -25.81 -4.29 -20.34
C TYR A 267 -25.35 -2.84 -20.55
N HIS A 268 -25.30 -2.38 -21.81
CA HIS A 268 -25.40 -0.95 -22.09
C HIS A 268 -26.83 -0.49 -21.74
N LEU A 269 -27.08 -0.17 -20.46
CA LEU A 269 -28.10 0.79 -20.09
C LEU A 269 -27.44 2.17 -20.14
N GLN A 270 -27.23 2.69 -21.36
CA GLN A 270 -27.07 4.13 -21.54
C GLN A 270 -28.47 4.74 -21.53
N PRO A 271 -28.80 5.66 -20.60
CA PRO A 271 -29.76 6.70 -20.94
C PRO A 271 -29.07 7.66 -21.91
N VAL A 272 -29.72 7.90 -23.05
CA VAL A 272 -29.42 8.96 -24.02
C VAL A 272 -29.60 10.32 -23.34
#